data_AF-A0A2A4N444-F1
#
_entry.id   AF-A0A2A4N444-F1
#
_cell.length_a   1.000
_cell.length_b   1.000
_cell.length_c   1.000
_cell.angle_alpha   90.00
_cell.angle_beta   90.00
_cell.angle_gamma   90.00
#
_symmetry.space_group_name_H-M   'P 1'
#
loop_
_entity.id
_entity.type
_entity.pdbx_description
1 polymer ?
#
loop_
_entity_poly.entity_id
_entity_poly.type
_entity_poly.pdbx_seq_one_letter_code
_entity_poly.pdbx_strand_id
1 'polypeptide(L)'
;MNESAAIPAFLTVTLGFAVYLIGARINARVSILRQFNIPEPVTGGLLAAFILLAVHLLFDLDVTFDLAARDVFLVLFFAGIGLNARLSDLIAGGKPLVLLILLTLVVILAQNVIGVGGAVLFGYPAQAGVLFGSASLIGGHGTAIAWAPDVAAATGLSSAQELGVA
;
A
#
# COMPACT_ATOMS: atom_id res chain seq x y z
N MET A 1 -11.35 -12.20 26.55
CA MET A 1 -10.61 -13.24 25.78
C MET A 1 -11.09 -13.03 24.37
N ASN A 2 -10.35 -12.29 23.54
CA ASN A 2 -10.80 -11.97 22.20
C ASN A 2 -10.96 -13.28 21.43
N GLU A 3 -12.16 -13.55 20.93
CA GLU A 3 -12.31 -14.60 19.94
C GLU A 3 -11.69 -14.07 18.64
N SER A 4 -10.80 -14.84 18.03
CA SER A 4 -10.18 -14.47 16.75
C SER A 4 -10.68 -15.40 15.65
N ALA A 5 -11.44 -14.86 14.70
CA ALA A 5 -11.90 -15.58 13.53
C ALA A 5 -10.87 -15.43 12.40
N ALA A 6 -10.15 -16.51 12.09
CA ALA A 6 -9.19 -16.53 10.99
C ALA A 6 -9.87 -16.96 9.67
N ILE A 7 -9.77 -16.10 8.66
CA ILE A 7 -10.33 -16.34 7.32
C ILE A 7 -9.23 -16.92 6.40
N PRO A 8 -9.45 -18.12 5.81
CA PRO A 8 -8.44 -18.77 4.98
C PRO A 8 -8.22 -18.07 3.64
N ALA A 9 -7.03 -18.23 3.05
CA ALA A 9 -6.58 -17.50 1.86
C ALA A 9 -7.59 -17.47 0.69
N PHE A 10 -8.22 -18.59 0.36
CA PHE A 10 -9.21 -18.65 -0.72
C PHE A 10 -10.43 -17.76 -0.44
N LEU A 11 -10.91 -17.77 0.80
CA LEU A 11 -12.04 -16.94 1.21
C LEU A 11 -11.62 -15.47 1.32
N THR A 12 -10.41 -15.19 1.82
CA THR A 12 -9.83 -13.83 1.83
C THR A 12 -9.80 -13.22 0.43
N VAL A 13 -9.30 -13.95 -0.57
CA VAL A 13 -9.25 -13.46 -1.96
C VAL A 13 -10.66 -13.23 -2.52
N THR A 14 -11.57 -14.17 -2.26
CA THR A 14 -12.97 -14.06 -2.68
C THR A 14 -13.65 -12.82 -2.08
N LEU A 15 -13.44 -12.58 -0.78
CA LEU A 15 -13.91 -11.38 -0.09
C LEU A 15 -13.24 -10.13 -0.64
N GLY A 16 -11.94 -10.17 -0.94
CA GLY A 16 -11.22 -9.07 -1.59
C GLY A 16 -11.86 -8.66 -2.92
N PHE A 17 -12.22 -9.64 -3.77
CA PHE A 17 -12.96 -9.37 -5.01
C PHE A 17 -14.38 -8.82 -4.74
N ALA A 18 -15.09 -9.37 -3.76
CA ALA A 18 -16.41 -8.87 -3.38
C ALA A 18 -16.35 -7.40 -2.92
N VAL A 19 -15.38 -7.08 -2.05
CA VAL A 19 -15.12 -5.73 -1.55
C VAL A 19 -14.77 -4.78 -2.69
N TYR A 20 -13.91 -5.19 -3.63
CA TYR A 20 -13.62 -4.42 -4.83
C TYR A 20 -14.88 -4.14 -5.66
N LEU A 21 -15.71 -5.15 -5.92
CA LEU A 21 -16.94 -5.00 -6.71
C LEU A 21 -17.98 -4.12 -6.02
N ILE A 22 -18.01 -4.11 -4.69
CA ILE A 22 -18.83 -3.18 -3.91
C ILE A 22 -18.30 -1.76 -4.08
N GLY A 23 -16.99 -1.54 -3.91
CA GLY A 23 -16.34 -0.26 -4.14
C GLY A 23 -16.60 0.30 -5.54
N ALA A 24 -16.48 -0.53 -6.57
CA ALA A 24 -16.78 -0.17 -7.95
C ALA A 24 -18.25 0.28 -8.14
N ARG A 25 -19.20 -0.42 -7.53
CA ARG A 25 -20.62 -0.03 -7.58
C ARG A 25 -20.89 1.29 -6.85
N ILE A 26 -20.19 1.55 -5.74
CA ILE A 26 -20.32 2.81 -4.99
C ILE A 26 -19.75 3.96 -5.82
N ASN A 27 -18.52 3.82 -6.34
CA ASN A 27 -17.86 4.83 -7.16
C ASN A 27 -18.65 5.18 -8.42
N ALA A 28 -19.30 4.20 -9.05
CA ALA A 28 -20.16 4.43 -10.22
C ALA A 28 -21.35 5.36 -9.90
N ARG A 29 -21.92 5.26 -8.68
CA ARG A 29 -23.12 6.00 -8.26
C ARG A 29 -22.80 7.34 -7.61
N VAL A 30 -21.67 7.47 -6.92
CA VAL A 30 -21.30 8.68 -6.17
C VAL A 30 -20.39 9.55 -7.04
N SER A 31 -20.92 10.69 -7.52
CA SER A 31 -20.21 11.62 -8.40
C SER A 31 -18.93 12.19 -7.78
N ILE A 32 -18.94 12.47 -6.46
CA ILE A 32 -17.80 13.00 -5.71
C ILE A 32 -16.61 12.03 -5.79
N LEU A 33 -16.83 10.74 -5.54
CA LEU A 33 -15.75 9.74 -5.55
C LEU A 33 -15.12 9.62 -6.95
N ARG A 34 -15.95 9.69 -7.99
CA ARG A 34 -15.48 9.71 -9.38
C ARG A 34 -14.73 11.00 -9.71
N GLN A 35 -15.21 12.16 -9.25
CA GLN A 35 -14.56 13.45 -9.50
C GLN A 35 -13.16 13.51 -8.89
N PHE A 36 -12.96 12.91 -7.71
CA PHE A 36 -11.66 12.81 -7.05
C PHE A 36 -10.84 11.59 -7.48
N ASN A 37 -11.31 10.80 -8.46
CA ASN A 37 -10.65 9.56 -8.93
C ASN A 37 -10.26 8.61 -7.78
N ILE A 38 -11.13 8.48 -6.77
CA ILE A 38 -10.87 7.59 -5.65
C ILE A 38 -10.87 6.14 -6.17
N PRO A 39 -9.81 5.34 -5.96
CA PRO A 39 -9.77 3.97 -6.43
C PRO A 39 -10.88 3.10 -5.82
N GLU A 40 -11.45 2.19 -6.61
CA GLU A 40 -12.49 1.26 -6.16
C GLU A 40 -12.07 0.38 -4.96
N PRO A 41 -10.83 -0.14 -4.91
CA PRO A 41 -10.36 -0.89 -3.74
C PRO A 41 -10.36 -0.06 -2.46
N VAL A 42 -10.14 1.26 -2.54
CA VAL A 42 -10.10 2.15 -1.36
C VAL A 42 -11.51 2.35 -0.83
N THR A 43 -12.48 2.67 -1.69
CA THR A 43 -13.88 2.84 -1.28
C THR A 43 -14.46 1.56 -0.67
N GLY A 44 -14.25 0.42 -1.32
CA GLY A 44 -14.70 -0.87 -0.82
C GLY A 44 -14.00 -1.25 0.49
N GLY A 45 -12.68 -1.11 0.52
CA GLY A 45 -11.85 -1.45 1.68
C GLY A 45 -12.20 -0.62 2.92
N LEU A 46 -12.43 0.69 2.76
CA LEU A 46 -12.83 1.56 3.86
C LEU A 46 -14.21 1.19 4.42
N LEU A 47 -15.16 0.83 3.55
CA LEU A 47 -16.47 0.32 3.99
C LEU A 47 -16.31 -1.00 4.79
N ALA A 48 -15.49 -1.93 4.29
CA ALA A 48 -15.21 -3.18 4.98
C ALA A 48 -14.54 -2.93 6.34
N ALA A 49 -13.60 -1.98 6.41
CA ALA A 49 -12.93 -1.59 7.65
C ALA A 49 -13.91 -1.04 8.69
N PHE A 50 -14.86 -0.19 8.29
CA PHE A 50 -15.91 0.29 9.20
C PHE A 50 -16.83 -0.83 9.70
N ILE A 51 -17.17 -1.79 8.83
CA ILE A 51 -17.97 -2.95 9.22
C ILE A 51 -17.21 -3.82 10.23
N LEU A 52 -15.94 -4.12 9.96
CA LEU A 52 -15.11 -4.91 10.87
C LEU A 52 -14.85 -4.20 12.20
N LEU A 53 -14.68 -2.88 12.16
CA LEU A 53 -14.60 -2.06 13.38
C LEU A 53 -15.89 -2.16 14.20
N ALA A 54 -17.06 -2.09 13.57
CA ALA A 54 -18.33 -2.27 14.27
C ALA A 54 -18.46 -3.68 14.87
N VAL A 55 -18.01 -4.71 14.15
CA VAL A 55 -17.98 -6.10 14.66
C VAL A 55 -17.09 -6.21 15.90
N HIS A 56 -15.88 -5.64 15.86
CA HIS A 56 -14.97 -5.62 17.00
C HIS A 56 -15.60 -4.89 18.20
N LEU A 57 -16.18 -3.71 18.00
CA LEU A 57 -16.75 -2.92 19.10
C LEU A 57 -18.03 -3.54 19.71
N LEU A 58 -18.83 -4.28 18.93
CA LEU A 58 -20.09 -4.85 19.40
C LEU A 58 -19.95 -6.28 19.95
N PHE A 59 -19.01 -7.05 19.42
CA PHE A 59 -18.89 -8.48 19.71
C PHE A 59 -17.51 -8.89 20.26
N ASP A 60 -16.55 -7.96 20.39
CA ASP A 60 -15.16 -8.23 20.81
C ASP A 60 -14.49 -9.35 19.97
N LEU A 61 -14.88 -9.41 18.69
CA LEU A 61 -14.46 -10.42 17.73
C LEU A 61 -13.43 -9.83 16.77
N ASP A 62 -12.22 -10.37 16.81
CA ASP A 62 -11.14 -9.98 15.91
C ASP A 62 -11.14 -10.86 14.66
N VAL A 63 -11.35 -10.26 13.49
CA VAL A 63 -11.29 -10.97 12.21
C VAL A 63 -9.91 -10.79 11.60
N THR A 64 -9.20 -11.90 11.38
CA THR A 64 -7.90 -11.91 10.71
C THR A 64 -8.00 -12.59 9.36
N PHE A 65 -7.20 -12.12 8.40
CA PHE A 65 -7.21 -12.62 7.04
C PHE A 65 -5.85 -13.20 6.69
N ASP A 66 -5.84 -14.38 6.08
CA ASP A 66 -4.63 -14.94 5.50
C ASP A 66 -4.24 -14.15 4.24
N LEU A 67 -3.05 -13.52 4.27
CA LEU A 67 -2.52 -12.66 3.22
C LEU A 67 -1.52 -13.36 2.29
N ALA A 68 -1.29 -14.67 2.42
CA ALA A 68 -0.31 -15.37 1.59
C ALA A 68 -0.56 -15.19 0.08
N ALA A 69 -1.83 -15.15 -0.34
CA ALA A 69 -2.21 -14.91 -1.72
C ALA A 69 -1.84 -13.50 -2.21
N ARG A 70 -1.96 -12.47 -1.34
CA ARG A 70 -1.56 -11.09 -1.66
C ARG A 70 -0.07 -11.05 -2.00
N ASP A 71 0.75 -11.71 -1.19
CA ASP A 71 2.21 -11.68 -1.36
C ASP A 71 2.63 -12.35 -2.67
N VAL A 72 1.99 -13.48 -3.03
CA VAL A 72 2.18 -14.12 -4.35
C VAL A 72 1.75 -13.18 -5.48
N PHE A 73 0.61 -12.50 -5.35
CA PHE A 73 0.14 -11.55 -6.36
C PHE A 73 1.06 -10.35 -6.52
N LEU A 74 1.65 -9.83 -5.44
CA LEU A 74 2.64 -8.74 -5.52
C LEU A 74 3.90 -9.18 -6.27
N VAL A 75 4.40 -10.39 -6.00
CA VAL A 75 5.55 -10.95 -6.75
C VAL A 75 5.22 -11.08 -8.24
N LEU A 76 4.06 -11.65 -8.57
CA LEU A 76 3.61 -11.77 -9.97
C LEU A 76 3.42 -10.41 -10.64
N PHE A 77 2.87 -9.43 -9.92
CA PHE A 77 2.65 -8.07 -10.41
C PHE A 77 3.97 -7.36 -10.72
N PHE A 78 4.90 -7.31 -9.77
CA PHE A 78 6.19 -6.64 -9.98
C PHE A 78 7.05 -7.37 -11.01
N ALA A 79 7.06 -8.70 -11.02
CA ALA A 79 7.72 -9.48 -12.06
C ALA A 79 7.09 -9.21 -13.44
N GLY A 80 5.75 -9.14 -13.50
CA GLY A 80 5.01 -8.81 -14.72
C GLY A 80 5.36 -7.42 -15.26
N ILE A 81 5.38 -6.39 -14.42
CA ILE A 81 5.81 -5.04 -14.82
C ILE A 81 7.25 -5.08 -15.36
N GLY A 82 8.16 -5.76 -14.64
CA GLY A 82 9.55 -5.89 -15.05
C GLY A 82 9.73 -6.58 -16.40
N LEU A 83 9.00 -7.68 -16.65
CA LEU A 83 9.04 -8.40 -17.93
C LEU A 83 8.41 -7.61 -19.09
N ASN A 84 7.45 -6.72 -18.81
CA ASN A 84 6.87 -5.83 -19.81
C ASN A 84 7.74 -4.60 -20.10
N ALA A 85 8.76 -4.32 -19.29
CA ALA A 85 9.68 -3.21 -19.54
C ALA A 85 10.57 -3.50 -20.75
N ARG A 86 10.53 -2.61 -21.74
CA ARG A 86 11.32 -2.75 -22.97
C ARG A 86 12.60 -1.93 -22.85
N LEU A 87 13.75 -2.60 -22.97
CA LEU A 87 15.04 -1.91 -22.96
C LEU A 87 15.17 -0.91 -24.12
N SER A 88 14.49 -1.16 -25.24
CA SER A 88 14.40 -0.23 -26.37
C SER A 88 13.82 1.12 -25.98
N ASP A 89 12.80 1.13 -25.11
CA ASP A 89 12.10 2.36 -24.71
C ASP A 89 12.98 3.17 -23.76
N LEU A 90 13.77 2.49 -22.92
CA LEU A 90 14.78 3.12 -22.07
C LEU A 90 15.87 3.79 -22.92
N ILE A 91 16.37 3.11 -23.96
CA ILE A 91 17.39 3.68 -24.85
C ILE A 91 16.81 4.86 -25.66
N ALA A 92 15.57 4.73 -26.16
CA ALA A 92 14.88 5.78 -26.90
C ALA A 92 14.62 7.04 -26.06
N GLY A 93 14.48 6.89 -24.73
CA GLY A 93 14.31 8.01 -23.81
C GLY A 93 15.49 8.99 -23.76
N GLY A 94 16.70 8.55 -24.13
CA GLY A 94 17.87 9.42 -24.37
C GLY A 94 18.19 10.41 -23.24
N LYS A 95 18.56 11.64 -23.62
CA LYS A 95 18.94 12.70 -22.66
C LYS A 95 17.79 13.11 -21.72
N PRO A 96 16.53 13.30 -22.18
CA PRO A 96 15.42 13.62 -21.29
C PRO A 96 15.20 12.58 -20.20
N LEU A 97 15.31 11.29 -20.51
CA LEU A 97 15.18 10.22 -19.53
C LEU A 97 16.31 10.26 -18.49
N VAL A 98 17.55 10.46 -18.91
CA VAL A 98 18.69 10.58 -17.98
C VAL A 98 18.50 11.76 -17.03
N LEU A 99 18.04 12.91 -17.55
CA LEU A 99 17.73 14.07 -16.73
C LEU A 99 16.60 13.77 -15.75
N LEU A 100 15.53 13.11 -16.20
CA LEU A 100 14.42 12.70 -15.35
C LEU A 100 14.88 11.77 -14.22
N ILE A 101 15.73 10.77 -14.53
CA ILE A 101 16.27 9.86 -13.53
C ILE A 101 17.09 10.63 -12.49
N LEU A 102 17.98 11.53 -12.93
CA LEU A 102 18.78 12.35 -12.01
C LEU A 102 17.91 13.23 -11.11
N LEU A 103 16.91 13.90 -11.67
CA LEU A 103 15.97 14.71 -10.91
C LEU A 103 15.18 13.85 -9.90
N THR A 104 14.67 12.70 -10.33
CA THR A 104 13.96 11.76 -9.46
C THR A 104 14.85 11.27 -8.32
N LEU A 105 16.11 10.96 -8.57
CA LEU A 105 17.05 10.57 -7.51
C LEU A 105 17.25 11.69 -6.48
N VAL A 106 17.41 12.94 -6.93
CA VAL A 106 17.53 14.09 -6.02
C VAL A 106 16.26 14.25 -5.18
N VAL A 107 15.08 14.13 -5.81
CA VAL A 107 13.79 14.21 -5.11
C VAL A 107 13.62 13.06 -4.12
N ILE A 108 14.00 11.83 -4.47
CA ILE A 108 13.99 10.67 -3.55
C ILE A 108 14.84 10.94 -2.31
N LEU A 109 16.04 11.49 -2.48
CA LEU A 109 16.90 11.84 -1.36
C LEU A 109 16.25 12.91 -0.47
N ALA A 110 15.70 13.96 -1.07
CA ALA A 110 14.99 15.01 -0.33
C ALA A 110 13.76 14.46 0.42
N GLN A 111 12.95 13.62 -0.23
CA GLN A 111 11.79 12.97 0.36
C GLN A 111 12.17 12.10 1.55
N ASN A 112 13.25 11.32 1.45
CA ASN A 112 13.70 10.49 2.56
C ASN A 112 14.30 11.31 3.69
N VAL A 113 15.00 12.41 3.42
CA VAL A 113 15.45 13.34 4.47
C VAL A 113 14.25 13.93 5.23
N ILE A 114 13.23 14.39 4.51
CA ILE A 114 12.00 14.91 5.10
C ILE A 114 11.25 13.81 5.86
N GLY A 115 11.12 12.62 5.29
CA GLY A 115 10.43 11.48 5.89
C GLY A 115 11.12 10.99 7.18
N VAL A 116 12.45 10.92 7.19
CA VAL A 116 13.25 10.64 8.39
C VAL A 116 13.06 11.73 9.44
N GLY A 117 13.10 13.00 9.03
CA GLY A 117 12.85 14.14 9.92
C GLY A 117 11.46 14.06 10.56
N GLY A 118 10.43 13.74 9.77
CA GLY A 118 9.08 13.50 10.25
C GLY A 118 8.99 12.33 11.22
N ALA A 119 9.58 11.17 10.86
CA ALA A 119 9.61 9.99 11.73
C ALA A 119 10.18 10.34 13.12
N VAL A 120 11.35 10.96 13.16
CA VAL A 120 12.01 11.32 14.44
C VAL A 120 11.20 12.37 15.21
N LEU A 121 10.61 13.35 14.52
CA LEU A 121 9.78 14.39 15.16
C LEU A 121 8.55 13.79 15.86
N PHE A 122 7.95 12.76 15.28
CA PHE A 122 6.80 12.04 15.85
C PHE A 122 7.22 10.86 16.77
N GLY A 123 8.51 10.70 17.07
CA GLY A 123 9.01 9.68 17.99
C GLY A 123 9.17 8.28 17.37
N TYR A 124 9.10 8.15 16.05
CA TYR A 124 9.38 6.91 15.33
C TYR A 124 10.88 6.73 15.04
N PRO A 125 11.34 5.47 14.88
CA PRO A 125 12.68 5.17 14.38
C PRO A 125 12.94 5.81 13.02
N ALA A 126 14.15 6.34 12.82
CA ALA A 126 14.53 7.02 11.58
C ALA A 126 14.32 6.17 10.32
N GLN A 127 14.51 4.85 10.42
CA GLN A 127 14.36 3.91 9.31
C GLN A 127 12.91 3.82 8.80
N ALA A 128 11.92 4.08 9.66
CA ALA A 128 10.51 4.19 9.24
C ALA A 128 10.28 5.41 8.33
N GLY A 129 11.19 6.39 8.33
CA GLY A 129 11.18 7.56 7.47
C GLY A 129 11.07 7.26 5.98
N VAL A 130 11.56 6.11 5.53
CA VAL A 130 11.46 5.69 4.11
C VAL A 130 10.00 5.44 3.70
N LEU A 131 9.15 4.98 4.64
CA LEU A 131 7.71 4.78 4.42
C LEU A 131 6.94 6.11 4.42
N PHE A 132 7.43 7.15 5.08
CA PHE A 132 6.89 8.51 4.95
C PHE A 132 7.46 9.26 3.74
N GLY A 133 8.52 8.72 3.12
CA GLY A 133 9.25 9.33 2.02
C GLY A 133 9.04 8.59 0.70
N SER A 134 10.13 8.15 0.09
CA SER A 134 10.12 7.70 -1.30
C SER A 134 9.29 6.43 -1.55
N ALA A 135 9.18 5.52 -0.57
CA ALA A 135 8.45 4.27 -0.79
C ALA A 135 6.98 4.54 -1.13
N SER A 136 6.36 5.51 -0.45
CA SER A 136 4.95 5.87 -0.63
C SER A 136 4.77 6.94 -1.69
N LEU A 137 5.66 7.93 -1.77
CA LEU A 137 5.50 9.07 -2.69
C LEU A 137 5.93 8.79 -4.13
N ILE A 138 6.89 7.87 -4.35
CA ILE A 138 7.35 7.49 -5.69
C ILE A 138 6.83 6.11 -6.07
N GLY A 139 6.95 5.14 -5.16
CA GLY A 139 6.50 3.78 -5.39
C GLY A 139 5.01 3.54 -5.16
N GLY A 140 4.33 4.46 -4.47
CA GLY A 140 2.93 4.31 -4.09
C GLY A 140 2.69 3.19 -3.07
N HIS A 141 1.41 2.91 -2.84
CA HIS A 141 0.95 1.90 -1.88
C HIS A 141 1.57 0.51 -2.13
N GLY A 142 1.84 0.13 -3.39
CA GLY A 142 2.43 -1.16 -3.72
C GLY A 142 3.86 -1.32 -3.20
N THR A 143 4.71 -0.32 -3.41
CA THR A 143 6.09 -0.33 -2.89
C THR A 143 6.11 -0.18 -1.37
N ALA A 144 5.24 0.65 -0.80
CA ALA A 144 5.10 0.76 0.65
C ALA A 144 4.74 -0.59 1.31
N ILE A 145 3.75 -1.31 0.76
CA ILE A 145 3.36 -2.65 1.25
C ILE A 145 4.52 -3.65 1.09
N ALA A 146 5.23 -3.62 -0.04
CA ALA A 146 6.32 -4.55 -0.31
C ALA A 146 7.50 -4.37 0.66
N TRP A 147 7.82 -3.13 1.06
CA TRP A 147 8.96 -2.82 1.92
C TRP A 147 8.61 -2.72 3.42
N ALA A 148 7.33 -2.65 3.77
CA ALA A 148 6.89 -2.57 5.17
C ALA A 148 7.41 -3.71 6.06
N PRO A 149 7.46 -4.99 5.62
CA PRO A 149 8.01 -6.09 6.43
C PRO A 149 9.49 -5.89 6.78
N ASP A 150 10.30 -5.41 5.83
CA ASP A 150 11.73 -5.14 6.05
C ASP A 150 11.93 -3.99 7.03
N VAL A 151 11.11 -2.94 6.91
CA VAL A 151 11.12 -1.81 7.85
C VAL A 151 10.67 -2.26 9.24
N ALA A 152 9.62 -3.08 9.35
CA ALA A 152 9.17 -3.66 10.61
C ALA A 152 10.29 -4.48 11.29
N ALA A 153 10.98 -5.33 10.53
CA ALA A 153 12.10 -6.13 11.02
C ALA A 153 13.27 -5.26 11.48
N ALA A 154 13.57 -4.18 10.76
CA ALA A 154 14.66 -3.26 11.10
C ALA A 154 14.36 -2.34 12.29
N THR A 155 13.08 -2.07 12.58
CA THR A 155 12.65 -1.07 13.57
C THR A 155 11.94 -1.65 14.79
N GLY A 156 11.45 -2.88 14.71
CA GLY A 156 10.54 -3.47 15.70
C GLY A 156 9.12 -2.90 15.66
N LEU A 157 8.78 -2.04 14.68
CA LEU A 157 7.44 -1.49 14.55
C LEU A 157 6.49 -2.52 13.92
N SER A 158 5.54 -3.01 14.71
CA SER A 158 4.45 -3.86 14.22
C SER A 158 3.55 -3.12 13.22
N SER A 159 3.40 -1.80 13.36
CA SER A 159 2.52 -0.97 12.53
C SER A 159 3.19 -0.38 11.28
N ALA A 160 4.29 -0.95 10.81
CA ALA A 160 5.02 -0.40 9.66
C ALA A 160 4.18 -0.43 8.38
N GLN A 161 3.30 -1.42 8.21
CA GLN A 161 2.50 -1.55 7.00
C GLN A 161 1.47 -0.41 6.86
N GLU A 162 0.90 0.03 7.98
CA GLU A 162 -0.08 1.10 8.04
C GLU A 162 0.56 2.47 7.75
N LEU A 163 1.82 2.69 8.19
CA LEU A 163 2.51 3.97 8.03
C LEU A 163 2.79 4.35 6.57
N GLY A 164 3.04 3.36 5.70
CA GLY A 164 3.35 3.62 4.29
C GLY A 164 2.13 3.60 3.35
N VAL A 165 0.98 3.13 3.84
CA VAL A 165 -0.25 3.00 3.05
C VAL A 165 -1.23 4.14 3.33
N ALA A 166 -1.05 4.86 4.44
CA ALA A 166 -1.88 5.98 4.87
C ALA A 166 -1.58 7.30 4.14
#